data_AF-A0A8H9M6L3-F1
#
_entry.id   AF-A0A8H9M6L3-F1
#
_cell.length_a   1.000
_cell.length_b   1.000
_cell.length_c   1.000
_cell.angle_alpha   90.00
_cell.angle_beta   90.00
_cell.angle_gamma   90.00
#
_symmetry.space_group_name_H-M   'P 1'
#
loop_
_entity.id
_entity.type
_entity.pdbx_description
1 polymer ?
#
loop_
_entity_poly.entity_id
_entity_poly.type
_entity_poly.pdbx_seq_one_letter_code
_entity_poly.pdbx_strand_id
1 'polypeptide(L)'
;MSLYRVSPLRCAGLVALALTLAPAAHAADKFRISLDTNPNHVRNKGVEVFVAELQKRVGDQLIVEVYPSAQLFRDRDVPKALRQGAIEMGLPGTWQLEGSEPSAAVTALPMFYGVDPEITHRLMDGKLGALVNQKIEDRLKVKVLGNWADAGSIHFYSTGKDVRSYDQLQGMKIQYSGGTTFSARIEALGGVPVMIPFSDLPMAMSQGAIDAIASSREGVRTAKLWDSGLKYSFDDYQMMAQYVPLVGERFWKKQSPEVQKAITEAWQVAVVEQRNMVKQVEQDAAKTLAENGIQAFSPDEAARTEARKKLTKTQDALVKAMKIDAEAEQLAKQELQTANVDF
;
A
#
# COMPACT_ATOMS: atom_id res chain seq x y z
N MET A 1 29.02 80.02 61.64
CA MET A 1 28.39 78.68 61.57
C MET A 1 26.97 78.83 61.04
N SER A 2 26.72 78.52 59.77
CA SER A 2 25.41 78.11 59.27
C SER A 2 25.59 77.46 57.90
N LEU A 3 24.92 76.33 57.72
CA LEU A 3 25.28 75.24 56.82
C LEU A 3 24.72 75.43 55.40
N TYR A 4 25.53 75.06 54.41
CA TYR A 4 25.11 74.85 53.02
C TYR A 4 24.12 73.67 52.95
N ARG A 5 22.93 73.90 52.37
CA ARG A 5 21.99 72.84 51.97
C ARG A 5 22.22 72.49 50.50
N VAL A 6 22.71 71.29 50.26
CA VAL A 6 22.82 70.69 48.91
C VAL A 6 21.53 69.92 48.63
N SER A 7 20.93 70.17 47.47
CA SER A 7 19.72 69.48 46.98
C SER A 7 20.10 68.15 46.30
N PRO A 8 19.37 67.04 46.49
CA PRO A 8 19.63 65.82 45.74
C PRO A 8 18.96 65.88 44.36
N LEU A 9 19.77 65.78 43.29
CA LEU A 9 19.32 65.45 41.95
C LEU A 9 18.70 64.04 41.96
N ARG A 10 17.45 63.93 41.49
CA ARG A 10 16.79 62.65 41.22
C ARG A 10 17.30 62.08 39.89
N CYS A 11 18.11 61.02 39.94
CA CYS A 11 18.38 60.18 38.77
C CYS A 11 17.12 59.34 38.44
N ALA A 12 16.43 59.68 37.36
CA ALA A 12 15.39 58.84 36.78
C ALA A 12 16.08 57.73 35.95
N GLY A 13 16.10 56.50 36.47
CA GLY A 13 16.59 55.32 35.75
C GLY A 13 15.60 54.89 34.67
N LEU A 14 16.03 54.91 33.41
CA LEU A 14 15.38 54.23 32.30
C LEU A 14 15.57 52.71 32.46
N VAL A 15 14.50 52.01 32.84
CA VAL A 15 14.44 50.55 32.78
C VAL A 15 14.08 50.16 31.35
N ALA A 16 15.07 49.70 30.59
CA ALA A 16 14.85 49.08 29.28
C ALA A 16 14.23 47.68 29.50
N LEU A 17 12.95 47.55 29.19
CA LEU A 17 12.23 46.27 29.22
C LEU A 17 12.69 45.43 28.03
N ALA A 18 13.67 44.55 28.24
CA ALA A 18 14.03 43.54 27.26
C ALA A 18 12.89 42.52 27.16
N LEU A 19 12.05 42.64 26.13
CA LEU A 19 11.12 41.59 25.73
C LEU A 19 11.94 40.39 25.23
N THR A 20 12.19 39.44 26.12
CA THR A 20 12.62 38.10 25.73
C THR A 20 11.46 37.45 24.98
N LEU A 21 11.60 37.32 23.67
CA LEU A 21 10.77 36.45 22.84
C LEU A 21 10.93 35.02 23.37
N ALA A 22 10.06 34.60 24.27
CA ALA A 22 9.92 33.19 24.60
C ALA A 22 9.51 32.45 23.31
N PRO A 23 10.17 31.36 22.91
CA PRO A 23 9.72 30.57 21.78
C PRO A 23 8.29 30.11 22.05
N ALA A 24 7.38 30.43 21.13
CA ALA A 24 6.01 29.95 21.21
C ALA A 24 6.06 28.42 21.29
N ALA A 25 5.56 27.85 22.39
CA ALA A 25 5.39 26.41 22.52
C ALA A 25 4.42 25.96 21.43
N HIS A 26 4.94 25.38 20.35
CA HIS A 26 4.12 24.82 19.28
C HIS A 26 3.45 23.58 19.86
N ALA A 27 2.11 23.60 19.95
CA ALA A 27 1.37 22.41 20.34
C ALA A 27 1.68 21.31 19.31
N ALA A 28 2.10 20.14 19.80
CA ALA A 28 2.47 19.02 18.95
C ALA A 28 1.28 18.63 18.05
N ASP A 29 1.54 18.53 16.75
CA ASP A 29 0.51 18.20 15.78
C ASP A 29 0.16 16.72 15.88
N LYS A 30 -1.14 16.40 15.88
CA LYS A 30 -1.59 15.01 15.83
C LYS A 30 -1.29 14.41 14.46
N PHE A 31 -0.80 13.18 14.44
CA PHE A 31 -0.51 12.42 13.24
C PHE A 31 -1.14 11.03 13.33
N ARG A 32 -2.43 10.96 12.99
CA ARG A 32 -3.25 9.75 13.07
C ARG A 32 -3.08 8.91 11.80
N ILE A 33 -2.71 7.65 11.99
CA ILE A 33 -2.48 6.68 10.91
C ILE A 33 -3.60 5.64 10.95
N SER A 34 -4.41 5.56 9.88
CA SER A 34 -5.49 4.55 9.76
C SER A 34 -5.05 3.38 8.89
N LEU A 35 -5.25 2.16 9.37
CA LEU A 35 -4.96 0.90 8.67
C LEU A 35 -6.14 -0.08 8.86
N ASP A 36 -6.56 -0.76 7.79
CA ASP A 36 -7.66 -1.74 7.89
C ASP A 36 -7.25 -3.16 8.30
N THR A 37 -5.95 -3.43 8.33
CA THR A 37 -5.38 -4.75 8.68
C THR A 37 -5.21 -4.91 10.18
N ASN A 38 -5.26 -6.17 10.64
CA ASN A 38 -5.02 -6.51 12.05
C ASN A 38 -3.60 -6.08 12.51
N PRO A 39 -3.37 -5.89 13.83
CA PRO A 39 -2.10 -5.38 14.36
C PRO A 39 -0.85 -6.22 14.00
N ASN A 40 -1.01 -7.52 13.74
CA ASN A 40 0.09 -8.43 13.44
C ASN A 40 0.41 -8.51 11.94
N HIS A 41 -0.41 -7.90 11.08
CA HIS A 41 -0.18 -7.90 9.65
C HIS A 41 1.11 -7.14 9.29
N VAL A 42 1.89 -7.63 8.32
CA VAL A 42 3.20 -7.09 7.94
C VAL A 42 3.17 -5.60 7.56
N ARG A 43 2.06 -5.11 6.97
CA ARG A 43 1.84 -3.66 6.74
C ARG A 43 1.95 -2.85 8.04
N ASN A 44 1.30 -3.31 9.11
CA ASN A 44 1.28 -2.61 10.39
C ASN A 44 2.66 -2.68 11.05
N LYS A 45 3.40 -3.79 10.88
CA LYS A 45 4.79 -3.90 11.33
C LYS A 45 5.73 -2.92 10.62
N GLY A 46 5.57 -2.73 9.32
CA GLY A 46 6.28 -1.67 8.60
C GLY A 46 5.93 -0.26 9.12
N VAL A 47 4.66 -0.03 9.47
CA VAL A 47 4.25 1.25 10.08
C VAL A 47 4.83 1.43 11.48
N GLU A 48 4.95 0.38 12.29
CA GLU A 48 5.63 0.44 13.60
C GLU A 48 7.10 0.90 13.44
N VAL A 49 7.82 0.37 12.44
CA VAL A 49 9.18 0.82 12.08
C VAL A 49 9.17 2.30 11.69
N PHE A 50 8.24 2.70 10.82
CA PHE A 50 8.09 4.10 10.41
C PHE A 50 7.87 5.03 11.60
N VAL A 51 6.98 4.68 12.54
CA VAL A 51 6.72 5.49 13.73
C VAL A 51 7.96 5.59 14.61
N ALA A 52 8.69 4.49 14.82
CA ALA A 52 9.92 4.51 15.60
C ALA A 52 11.00 5.40 14.96
N GLU A 53 11.19 5.31 13.64
CA GLU A 53 12.12 6.16 12.89
C GLU A 53 11.70 7.62 12.88
N LEU A 54 10.40 7.90 12.77
CA LEU A 54 9.87 9.26 12.80
C LEU A 54 10.10 9.90 14.17
N GLN A 55 9.77 9.21 15.26
CA GLN A 55 9.93 9.72 16.63
C GLN A 55 11.39 10.06 16.95
N LYS A 56 12.35 9.26 16.47
CA LYS A 56 13.79 9.58 16.60
C LYS A 56 14.18 10.90 15.94
N ARG A 57 13.48 11.30 14.87
CA ARG A 57 13.80 12.48 14.06
C ARG A 57 13.06 13.74 14.50
N VAL A 58 11.81 13.59 14.95
CA VAL A 58 10.95 14.75 15.26
C VAL A 58 10.76 14.98 16.76
N GLY A 59 11.09 14.00 17.61
CA GLY A 59 10.82 14.07 19.05
C GLY A 59 9.34 14.32 19.32
N ASP A 60 9.06 15.32 20.15
CA ASP A 60 7.69 15.66 20.57
C ASP A 60 6.93 16.58 19.59
N GLN A 61 7.48 16.85 18.38
CA GLN A 61 6.81 17.73 17.41
C GLN A 61 5.52 17.12 16.84
N LEU A 62 5.41 15.78 16.82
CA LEU A 62 4.24 15.04 16.34
C LEU A 62 3.73 14.06 17.41
N ILE A 63 2.42 14.06 17.66
CA ILE A 63 1.74 13.03 18.45
C ILE A 63 1.24 11.95 17.50
N VAL A 64 1.98 10.87 17.38
CA VAL A 64 1.69 9.79 16.43
C VAL A 64 0.76 8.75 17.06
N GLU A 65 -0.38 8.49 16.42
CA GLU A 65 -1.39 7.53 16.88
C GLU A 65 -1.72 6.55 15.74
N VAL A 66 -1.55 5.24 15.97
CA VAL A 66 -1.82 4.19 14.96
C VAL A 66 -3.12 3.48 15.29
N TYR A 67 -4.04 3.44 14.32
CA TYR A 67 -5.36 2.83 14.43
C TYR A 67 -5.50 1.65 13.45
N PRO A 68 -5.23 0.41 13.89
CA PRO A 68 -5.34 -0.78 13.05
C PRO A 68 -6.80 -1.28 12.94
N SER A 69 -7.01 -2.36 12.19
CA SER A 69 -8.30 -3.08 12.10
C SER A 69 -9.50 -2.21 11.71
N ALA A 70 -9.26 -1.18 10.89
CA ALA A 70 -10.27 -0.24 10.41
C ALA A 70 -11.02 0.48 11.55
N GLN A 71 -10.36 0.69 12.70
CA GLN A 71 -10.93 1.42 13.84
C GLN A 71 -11.39 2.83 13.47
N LEU A 72 -10.71 3.47 12.51
CA LEU A 72 -11.12 4.76 11.97
C LEU A 72 -11.75 4.62 10.58
N PHE A 73 -10.98 4.11 9.60
CA PHE A 73 -11.42 4.00 8.21
C PHE A 73 -10.94 2.70 7.57
N ARG A 74 -11.75 2.18 6.63
CA ARG A 74 -11.35 1.13 5.68
C ARG A 74 -10.56 1.75 4.53
N ASP A 75 -9.69 0.96 3.88
CA ASP A 75 -8.80 1.46 2.82
C ASP A 75 -9.53 2.23 1.71
N ARG A 76 -10.72 1.77 1.28
CA ARG A 76 -11.57 2.43 0.28
C ARG A 76 -11.91 3.89 0.65
N ASP A 77 -12.07 4.17 1.95
CA ASP A 77 -12.54 5.47 2.44
C ASP A 77 -11.37 6.40 2.84
N VAL A 78 -10.12 5.88 2.86
CA VAL A 78 -8.91 6.63 3.24
C VAL A 78 -8.67 7.88 2.38
N PRO A 79 -8.74 7.85 1.02
CA PRO A 79 -8.52 9.05 0.22
C PRO A 79 -9.47 10.21 0.57
N LYS A 80 -10.73 9.88 0.91
CA LYS A 80 -11.72 10.88 1.34
C LYS A 80 -11.38 11.40 2.74
N ALA A 81 -11.02 10.51 3.67
CA ALA A 81 -10.69 10.87 5.04
C ALA A 81 -9.45 11.80 5.12
N LEU A 82 -8.42 11.54 4.31
CA LEU A 82 -7.23 12.39 4.19
C LEU A 82 -7.59 13.79 3.67
N ARG A 83 -8.41 13.86 2.62
CA ARG A 83 -8.86 15.13 2.04
C ARG A 83 -9.65 15.98 3.04
N GLN A 84 -10.43 15.33 3.90
CA GLN A 84 -11.22 15.98 4.95
C GLN A 84 -10.41 16.35 6.20
N GLY A 85 -9.16 15.86 6.33
CA GLY A 85 -8.36 16.00 7.54
C GLY A 85 -8.89 15.17 8.72
N ALA A 86 -9.65 14.11 8.44
CA ALA A 86 -10.15 13.20 9.47
C ALA A 86 -9.04 12.28 10.01
N ILE A 87 -8.02 12.04 9.19
CA ILE A 87 -6.75 11.36 9.51
C ILE A 87 -5.63 12.07 8.75
N GLU A 88 -4.40 11.89 9.20
CA GLU A 88 -3.24 12.52 8.57
C GLU A 88 -2.52 11.57 7.63
N MET A 89 -2.55 10.26 7.89
CA MET A 89 -1.91 9.25 7.06
C MET A 89 -2.76 7.99 6.91
N GLY A 90 -2.63 7.33 5.76
CA GLY A 90 -3.15 5.99 5.53
C GLY A 90 -2.38 5.29 4.40
N LEU A 91 -2.48 3.96 4.35
CA LEU A 91 -1.74 3.12 3.41
C LEU A 91 -2.69 2.22 2.61
N PRO A 92 -3.59 2.77 1.77
CA PRO A 92 -4.56 1.96 1.05
C PRO A 92 -3.88 1.05 0.01
N GLY A 93 -4.42 -0.15 -0.17
CA GLY A 93 -4.00 -1.06 -1.23
C GLY A 93 -4.30 -0.52 -2.63
N THR A 94 -3.45 -0.81 -3.61
CA THR A 94 -3.61 -0.36 -5.00
C THR A 94 -4.95 -0.75 -5.62
N TRP A 95 -5.51 -1.91 -5.25
CA TRP A 95 -6.80 -2.41 -5.71
C TRP A 95 -8.01 -1.62 -5.18
N GLN A 96 -7.84 -0.85 -4.11
CA GLN A 96 -8.84 0.11 -3.65
C GLN A 96 -8.58 1.49 -4.28
N LEU A 97 -7.30 1.85 -4.42
CA LEU A 97 -6.90 3.17 -4.90
C LEU A 97 -7.22 3.38 -6.38
N GLU A 98 -7.23 2.31 -7.19
CA GLU A 98 -7.53 2.37 -8.63
C GLU A 98 -8.91 2.96 -8.96
N GLY A 99 -9.89 2.84 -8.05
CA GLY A 99 -11.20 3.47 -8.22
C GLY A 99 -11.18 4.99 -8.06
N SER A 100 -10.16 5.52 -7.38
CA SER A 100 -9.98 6.95 -7.14
C SER A 100 -8.95 7.57 -8.09
N GLU A 101 -7.84 6.89 -8.35
CA GLU A 101 -6.83 7.24 -9.36
C GLU A 101 -6.40 5.96 -10.12
N PRO A 102 -6.89 5.75 -11.35
CA PRO A 102 -6.64 4.54 -12.13
C PRO A 102 -5.17 4.20 -12.35
N SER A 103 -4.27 5.18 -12.44
CA SER A 103 -2.83 4.93 -12.61
C SER A 103 -2.21 4.15 -11.43
N ALA A 104 -2.86 4.11 -10.26
CA ALA A 104 -2.44 3.26 -9.15
C ALA A 104 -2.47 1.76 -9.48
N ALA A 105 -3.23 1.35 -10.51
CA ALA A 105 -3.31 -0.03 -10.98
C ALA A 105 -2.31 -0.38 -12.09
N VAL A 106 -1.31 0.47 -12.39
CA VAL A 106 -0.41 0.22 -13.54
C VAL A 106 0.29 -1.14 -13.44
N THR A 107 0.68 -1.58 -12.24
CA THR A 107 1.31 -2.89 -12.00
C THR A 107 0.34 -4.06 -11.95
N ALA A 108 -0.97 -3.80 -11.99
CA ALA A 108 -2.00 -4.82 -12.11
C ALA A 108 -2.43 -5.08 -13.56
N LEU A 109 -1.91 -4.29 -14.52
CA LEU A 109 -2.13 -4.49 -15.95
C LEU A 109 -1.59 -5.84 -16.44
N PRO A 110 -2.19 -6.43 -17.48
CA PRO A 110 -1.77 -7.70 -18.06
C PRO A 110 -0.26 -7.86 -18.31
N MET A 111 0.42 -6.82 -18.81
CA MET A 111 1.87 -6.87 -19.07
C MET A 111 2.75 -7.08 -17.82
N PHE A 112 2.22 -6.88 -16.61
CA PHE A 112 2.93 -7.18 -15.35
C PHE A 112 2.68 -8.59 -14.81
N TYR A 113 1.81 -9.38 -15.46
CA TYR A 113 1.47 -10.71 -14.97
C TYR A 113 2.69 -11.64 -14.96
N GLY A 114 2.95 -12.29 -13.81
CA GLY A 114 4.10 -13.18 -13.65
C GLY A 114 5.46 -12.48 -13.75
N VAL A 115 5.51 -11.15 -13.70
CA VAL A 115 6.77 -10.38 -13.66
C VAL A 115 7.39 -10.49 -12.28
N ASP A 116 8.72 -10.62 -12.24
CA ASP A 116 9.47 -10.70 -11.00
C ASP A 116 9.22 -9.45 -10.11
N PRO A 117 8.96 -9.63 -8.81
CA PRO A 117 8.77 -8.50 -7.88
C PRO A 117 9.91 -7.49 -7.87
N GLU A 118 11.16 -7.91 -8.02
CA GLU A 118 12.33 -7.01 -8.04
C GLU A 118 12.36 -6.15 -9.31
N ILE A 119 11.90 -6.69 -10.44
CA ILE A 119 11.68 -5.89 -11.66
C ILE A 119 10.59 -4.86 -11.41
N THR A 120 9.47 -5.28 -10.80
CA THR A 120 8.36 -4.39 -10.45
C THR A 120 8.80 -3.27 -9.51
N HIS A 121 9.58 -3.58 -8.47
CA HIS A 121 10.15 -2.60 -7.55
C HIS A 121 11.07 -1.61 -8.26
N ARG A 122 12.00 -2.08 -9.10
CA ARG A 122 12.90 -1.19 -9.83
C ARG A 122 12.16 -0.17 -10.72
N LEU A 123 11.08 -0.60 -11.36
CA LEU A 123 10.22 0.27 -12.17
C LEU A 123 9.43 1.26 -11.27
N MET A 124 8.78 0.76 -10.22
CA MET A 124 7.96 1.56 -9.30
C MET A 124 8.76 2.44 -8.33
N ASP A 125 10.04 2.19 -8.14
CA ASP A 125 10.94 3.07 -7.39
C ASP A 125 11.67 4.05 -8.33
N GLY A 126 11.44 3.92 -9.65
CA GLY A 126 12.02 4.73 -10.71
C GLY A 126 11.06 5.76 -11.30
N LYS A 127 11.20 6.01 -12.61
CA LYS A 127 10.44 7.06 -13.30
C LYS A 127 8.95 6.75 -13.36
N LEU A 128 8.59 5.48 -13.59
CA LEU A 128 7.19 5.06 -13.61
C LEU A 128 6.51 5.36 -12.27
N GLY A 129 7.11 4.97 -11.16
CA GLY A 129 6.56 5.26 -9.83
C GLY A 129 6.46 6.74 -9.52
N ALA A 130 7.46 7.53 -9.88
CA ALA A 130 7.41 8.98 -9.72
C ALA A 130 6.22 9.61 -10.48
N LEU A 131 5.99 9.18 -11.73
CA LEU A 131 4.86 9.63 -12.54
C LEU A 131 3.51 9.23 -11.91
N VAL A 132 3.38 7.97 -11.49
CA VAL A 132 2.15 7.47 -10.86
C VAL A 132 1.88 8.18 -9.53
N ASN A 133 2.91 8.37 -8.71
CA ASN A 133 2.82 9.12 -7.45
C ASN A 133 2.32 10.55 -7.71
N GLN A 134 2.86 11.24 -8.71
CA GLN A 134 2.41 12.59 -9.07
C GLN A 134 0.92 12.63 -9.42
N LYS A 135 0.42 11.67 -10.23
CA LYS A 135 -1.00 11.59 -10.58
C LYS A 135 -1.88 11.34 -9.36
N ILE A 136 -1.45 10.48 -8.44
CA ILE A 136 -2.13 10.23 -7.16
C ILE A 136 -2.19 11.51 -6.32
N GLU A 137 -1.06 12.21 -6.15
CA GLU A 137 -0.97 13.46 -5.39
C GLU A 137 -1.94 14.53 -5.95
N ASP A 138 -1.89 14.74 -7.27
CA ASP A 138 -2.69 15.77 -7.95
C ASP A 138 -4.19 15.52 -7.87
N ARG A 139 -4.62 14.27 -8.06
CA ARG A 139 -6.05 13.92 -8.07
C ARG A 139 -6.64 13.81 -6.68
N LEU A 140 -5.88 13.22 -5.75
CA LEU A 140 -6.40 12.91 -4.42
C LEU A 140 -6.16 14.03 -3.40
N LYS A 141 -5.31 15.01 -3.74
CA LYS A 141 -4.88 16.09 -2.84
C LYS A 141 -4.21 15.51 -1.59
N VAL A 142 -3.19 14.72 -1.86
CA VAL A 142 -2.35 14.03 -0.88
C VAL A 142 -0.88 14.21 -1.25
N LYS A 143 0.01 13.87 -0.34
CA LYS A 143 1.43 13.61 -0.59
C LYS A 143 1.66 12.10 -0.54
N VAL A 144 2.35 11.53 -1.53
CA VAL A 144 2.87 10.16 -1.46
C VAL A 144 4.28 10.22 -0.89
N LEU A 145 4.58 9.46 0.18
CA LEU A 145 5.87 9.55 0.87
C LEU A 145 7.04 8.92 0.11
N GLY A 146 6.78 8.20 -0.98
CA GLY A 146 7.80 7.61 -1.84
C GLY A 146 7.42 6.20 -2.28
N ASN A 147 8.38 5.28 -2.18
CA ASN A 147 8.25 3.89 -2.60
C ASN A 147 7.10 3.19 -1.86
N TRP A 148 6.45 2.25 -2.52
CA TRP A 148 5.27 1.57 -2.00
C TRP A 148 5.66 0.36 -1.15
N ALA A 149 4.88 0.10 -0.10
CA ALA A 149 5.02 -1.08 0.75
C ALA A 149 4.38 -2.29 0.06
N ASP A 150 4.92 -3.48 0.27
CA ASP A 150 4.38 -4.69 -0.35
C ASP A 150 3.27 -5.33 0.50
N ALA A 151 2.29 -5.91 -0.16
CA ALA A 151 1.23 -6.74 0.42
C ALA A 151 1.47 -8.24 0.22
N GLY A 152 2.40 -8.61 -0.68
CA GLY A 152 2.66 -9.98 -1.09
C GLY A 152 2.17 -10.29 -2.49
N SER A 153 2.62 -11.43 -3.01
CA SER A 153 2.23 -11.90 -4.35
C SER A 153 0.83 -12.49 -4.34
N ILE A 154 0.04 -12.21 -5.37
CA ILE A 154 -1.30 -12.78 -5.53
C ILE A 154 -1.24 -14.08 -6.33
N HIS A 155 -1.97 -15.08 -5.84
CA HIS A 155 -2.07 -16.43 -6.38
C HIS A 155 -3.52 -16.92 -6.39
N PHE A 156 -3.80 -17.94 -7.20
CA PHE A 156 -5.07 -18.66 -7.11
C PHE A 156 -4.98 -19.78 -6.08
N TYR A 157 -6.04 -19.99 -5.30
CA TYR A 157 -6.18 -21.12 -4.39
C TYR A 157 -7.53 -21.78 -4.60
N SER A 158 -7.60 -23.10 -4.59
CA SER A 158 -8.83 -23.85 -4.82
C SER A 158 -9.16 -24.79 -3.65
N THR A 159 -10.46 -25.04 -3.48
CA THR A 159 -10.98 -25.87 -2.38
C THR A 159 -10.97 -27.37 -2.70
N GLY A 160 -11.28 -27.74 -3.95
CA GLY A 160 -11.48 -29.14 -4.32
C GLY A 160 -10.76 -29.61 -5.58
N LYS A 161 -10.45 -28.72 -6.52
CA LYS A 161 -9.82 -29.07 -7.80
C LYS A 161 -8.33 -28.79 -7.75
N ASP A 162 -7.51 -29.78 -8.08
CA ASP A 162 -6.07 -29.63 -8.24
C ASP A 162 -5.76 -28.80 -9.50
N VAL A 163 -5.59 -27.48 -9.32
CA VAL A 163 -5.29 -26.51 -10.39
C VAL A 163 -3.78 -26.44 -10.58
N ARG A 164 -3.30 -26.98 -11.70
CA ARG A 164 -1.88 -27.01 -12.09
C ARG A 164 -1.59 -26.26 -13.39
N SER A 165 -2.63 -25.74 -14.05
CA SER A 165 -2.53 -25.05 -15.32
C SER A 165 -3.65 -24.03 -15.49
N TYR A 166 -3.43 -23.01 -16.31
CA TYR A 166 -4.40 -21.95 -16.57
C TYR A 166 -5.71 -22.46 -17.17
N ASP A 167 -5.69 -23.51 -18.00
CA ASP A 167 -6.89 -24.09 -18.61
C ASP A 167 -7.84 -24.70 -17.56
N GLN A 168 -7.32 -25.09 -16.40
CA GLN A 168 -8.15 -25.64 -15.33
C GLN A 168 -8.95 -24.57 -14.58
N LEU A 169 -8.66 -23.28 -14.79
CA LEU A 169 -9.44 -22.15 -14.26
C LEU A 169 -10.76 -21.93 -15.01
N GLN A 170 -10.90 -22.51 -16.22
CA GLN A 170 -12.09 -22.34 -17.06
C GLN A 170 -13.37 -22.73 -16.33
N GLY A 171 -14.32 -21.79 -16.26
CA GLY A 171 -15.63 -21.96 -15.63
C GLY A 171 -15.63 -21.98 -14.10
N MET A 172 -14.47 -21.88 -13.43
CA MET A 172 -14.42 -21.82 -11.97
C MET A 172 -14.97 -20.49 -11.46
N LYS A 173 -15.79 -20.51 -10.42
CA LYS A 173 -16.16 -19.30 -9.66
C LYS A 173 -14.98 -18.89 -8.79
N ILE A 174 -14.30 -17.83 -9.20
CA ILE A 174 -13.09 -17.35 -8.53
C ILE A 174 -13.42 -16.07 -7.78
N GLN A 175 -13.23 -16.10 -6.47
CA GLN A 175 -13.44 -14.92 -5.65
C GLN A 175 -12.27 -13.93 -5.75
N TYR A 176 -12.59 -12.65 -5.64
CA TYR A 176 -11.64 -11.56 -5.44
C TYR A 176 -12.21 -10.47 -4.52
N SER A 177 -11.33 -9.71 -3.87
CA SER A 177 -11.69 -8.76 -2.80
C SER A 177 -11.96 -7.32 -3.30
N GLY A 178 -12.25 -7.16 -4.59
CA GLY A 178 -12.42 -5.88 -5.28
C GLY A 178 -11.28 -5.55 -6.24
N GLY A 179 -11.49 -4.54 -7.08
CA GLY A 179 -10.58 -4.15 -8.16
C GLY A 179 -11.01 -4.69 -9.53
N THR A 180 -11.14 -3.79 -10.50
CA THR A 180 -11.53 -4.06 -11.90
C THR A 180 -10.46 -4.89 -12.62
N THR A 181 -9.19 -4.68 -12.28
CA THR A 181 -8.06 -5.45 -12.83
C THR A 181 -8.16 -6.93 -12.48
N PHE A 182 -8.54 -7.26 -11.24
CA PHE A 182 -8.73 -8.64 -10.80
C PHE A 182 -9.89 -9.33 -11.52
N SER A 183 -11.06 -8.68 -11.62
CA SER A 183 -12.19 -9.27 -12.34
C SER A 183 -11.87 -9.52 -13.80
N ALA A 184 -11.26 -8.53 -14.49
CA ALA A 184 -10.88 -8.66 -15.88
C ALA A 184 -9.85 -9.78 -16.12
N ARG A 185 -8.88 -9.94 -15.22
CA ARG A 185 -7.89 -11.02 -15.27
C ARG A 185 -8.53 -12.39 -15.10
N ILE A 186 -9.43 -12.55 -14.13
CA ILE A 186 -10.16 -13.80 -13.90
C ILE A 186 -10.97 -14.16 -15.15
N GLU A 187 -11.71 -13.22 -15.74
CA GLU A 187 -12.49 -13.42 -16.96
C GLU A 187 -11.59 -13.79 -18.16
N ALA A 188 -10.45 -13.11 -18.32
CA ALA A 188 -9.52 -13.37 -19.42
C ALA A 188 -8.82 -14.75 -19.32
N LEU A 189 -8.68 -15.28 -18.10
CA LEU A 189 -8.24 -16.66 -17.86
C LEU A 189 -9.40 -17.68 -17.95
N GLY A 190 -10.63 -17.21 -18.16
CA GLY A 190 -11.85 -17.99 -18.34
C GLY A 190 -12.55 -18.41 -17.05
N GLY A 191 -12.12 -17.87 -15.91
CA GLY A 191 -12.87 -17.98 -14.66
C GLY A 191 -14.09 -17.06 -14.64
N VAL A 192 -14.97 -17.29 -13.68
CA VAL A 192 -16.14 -16.46 -13.38
C VAL A 192 -15.83 -15.65 -12.13
N PRO A 193 -15.59 -14.32 -12.22
CA PRO A 193 -15.23 -13.52 -11.05
C PRO A 193 -16.43 -13.37 -10.11
N VAL A 194 -16.20 -13.55 -8.81
CA VAL A 194 -17.20 -13.33 -7.76
C VAL A 194 -16.63 -12.34 -6.73
N MET A 195 -17.21 -11.15 -6.65
CA MET A 195 -16.75 -10.18 -5.65
C MET A 195 -17.33 -10.54 -4.28
N ILE A 196 -16.46 -10.89 -3.34
CA ILE A 196 -16.81 -11.12 -1.92
C ILE A 196 -15.76 -10.40 -1.08
N PRO A 197 -16.12 -9.57 -0.10
CA PRO A 197 -15.14 -8.98 0.81
C PRO A 197 -14.32 -10.06 1.52
N PHE A 198 -13.03 -9.79 1.77
CA PHE A 198 -12.12 -10.75 2.39
C PHE A 198 -12.64 -11.28 3.75
N SER A 199 -13.31 -10.43 4.54
CA SER A 199 -13.90 -10.79 5.84
C SER A 199 -14.97 -11.88 5.76
N ASP A 200 -15.63 -12.02 4.61
CA ASP A 200 -16.79 -12.89 4.44
C ASP A 200 -16.39 -14.23 3.78
N LEU A 201 -15.10 -14.40 3.46
CA LEU A 201 -14.59 -15.57 2.74
C LEU A 201 -14.77 -16.90 3.47
N PRO A 202 -14.43 -17.04 4.76
CA PRO A 202 -14.57 -18.34 5.44
C PRO A 202 -15.99 -18.89 5.32
N MET A 203 -17.00 -18.02 5.46
CA MET A 203 -18.41 -18.39 5.33
C MET A 203 -18.78 -18.74 3.89
N ALA A 204 -18.42 -17.90 2.90
CA ALA A 204 -18.73 -18.15 1.50
C ALA A 204 -18.09 -19.45 0.97
N MET A 205 -16.87 -19.73 1.42
CA MET A 205 -16.15 -20.97 1.13
C MET A 205 -16.83 -22.18 1.75
N SER A 206 -17.19 -22.10 3.03
CA SER A 206 -17.86 -23.20 3.75
C SER A 206 -19.22 -23.56 3.14
N GLN A 207 -19.90 -22.59 2.51
CA GLN A 207 -21.17 -22.79 1.80
C GLN A 207 -20.99 -23.31 0.36
N GLY A 208 -19.76 -23.45 -0.13
CA GLY A 208 -19.49 -23.87 -1.51
C GLY A 208 -19.92 -22.84 -2.57
N ALA A 209 -19.98 -21.55 -2.22
CA ALA A 209 -20.38 -20.50 -3.15
C ALA A 209 -19.32 -20.25 -4.25
N ILE A 210 -18.08 -20.65 -4.00
CA ILE A 210 -16.90 -20.38 -4.83
C ILE A 210 -16.00 -21.61 -4.94
N ASP A 211 -15.32 -21.76 -6.07
CA ASP A 211 -14.42 -22.89 -6.38
C ASP A 211 -12.96 -22.56 -6.06
N ALA A 212 -12.61 -21.27 -6.18
CA ALA A 212 -11.28 -20.74 -5.91
C ALA A 212 -11.33 -19.29 -5.42
N ILE A 213 -10.20 -18.82 -4.91
CA ILE A 213 -9.97 -17.43 -4.51
C ILE A 213 -8.69 -16.90 -5.17
N ALA A 214 -8.60 -15.59 -5.36
CA ALA A 214 -7.37 -14.87 -5.66
C ALA A 214 -6.93 -14.08 -4.40
N SER A 215 -5.80 -14.45 -3.81
CA SER A 215 -5.31 -13.87 -2.55
C SER A 215 -3.78 -13.93 -2.45
N SER A 216 -3.19 -13.28 -1.45
CA SER A 216 -1.80 -13.56 -1.05
C SER A 216 -1.71 -14.77 -0.12
N ARG A 217 -0.51 -15.36 0.00
CA ARG A 217 -0.22 -16.45 0.95
C ARG A 217 -0.50 -16.01 2.39
N GLU A 218 -0.11 -14.78 2.72
CA GLU A 218 -0.33 -14.21 4.05
C GLU A 218 -1.82 -14.04 4.37
N GLY A 219 -2.63 -13.65 3.38
CA GLY A 219 -4.09 -13.62 3.53
C GLY A 219 -4.64 -15.01 3.87
N VAL A 220 -4.25 -16.03 3.09
CA VAL A 220 -4.65 -17.42 3.34
C VAL A 220 -4.21 -17.90 4.73
N ARG A 221 -2.98 -17.56 5.14
CA ARG A 221 -2.41 -17.95 6.43
C ARG A 221 -3.12 -17.33 7.61
N THR A 222 -3.30 -16.02 7.58
CA THR A 222 -3.87 -15.27 8.72
C THR A 222 -5.34 -15.58 8.92
N ALA A 223 -6.09 -15.84 7.84
CA ALA A 223 -7.48 -16.27 7.89
C ALA A 223 -7.66 -17.79 8.05
N LYS A 224 -6.57 -18.57 8.09
CA LYS A 224 -6.58 -20.04 8.22
C LYS A 224 -7.53 -20.72 7.24
N LEU A 225 -7.53 -20.29 5.98
CA LEU A 225 -8.56 -20.73 5.02
C LEU A 225 -8.49 -22.23 4.65
N TRP A 226 -7.46 -22.96 5.09
CA TRP A 226 -7.46 -24.43 5.08
C TRP A 226 -8.57 -25.01 5.96
N ASP A 227 -8.92 -24.37 7.08
CA ASP A 227 -10.06 -24.77 7.94
C ASP A 227 -11.40 -24.57 7.21
N SER A 228 -11.43 -23.69 6.20
CA SER A 228 -12.58 -23.44 5.30
C SER A 228 -12.51 -24.24 4.00
N GLY A 229 -11.57 -25.20 3.89
CA GLY A 229 -11.52 -26.16 2.81
C GLY A 229 -10.56 -25.86 1.66
N LEU A 230 -9.68 -24.84 1.73
CA LEU A 230 -8.60 -24.71 0.74
C LEU A 230 -7.67 -25.92 0.77
N LYS A 231 -7.32 -26.44 -0.41
CA LYS A 231 -6.44 -27.62 -0.56
C LYS A 231 -5.29 -27.42 -1.52
N TYR A 232 -5.43 -26.52 -2.49
CA TYR A 232 -4.42 -26.34 -3.53
C TYR A 232 -4.09 -24.86 -3.72
N SER A 233 -2.82 -24.59 -4.04
CA SER A 233 -2.31 -23.28 -4.45
C SER A 233 -1.77 -23.39 -5.86
N PHE A 234 -2.20 -22.50 -6.74
CA PHE A 234 -1.61 -22.31 -8.06
C PHE A 234 -0.82 -20.99 -8.05
N ASP A 235 0.48 -21.14 -7.84
CA ASP A 235 1.42 -20.07 -7.54
C ASP A 235 1.88 -19.36 -8.83
N ASP A 236 0.95 -18.67 -9.49
CA ASP A 236 1.11 -18.06 -10.81
C ASP A 236 1.68 -16.62 -10.83
N TYR A 237 1.88 -16.02 -9.66
CA TYR A 237 2.45 -14.68 -9.46
C TYR A 237 1.70 -13.59 -10.25
N GLN A 238 0.39 -13.49 -10.04
CA GLN A 238 -0.46 -12.60 -10.83
C GLN A 238 -0.03 -11.13 -10.81
N MET A 239 0.46 -10.68 -9.65
CA MET A 239 1.06 -9.36 -9.42
C MET A 239 1.66 -9.33 -8.01
N MET A 240 2.58 -8.40 -7.77
CA MET A 240 2.91 -7.94 -6.41
C MET A 240 1.89 -6.88 -6.00
N ALA A 241 1.02 -7.22 -5.05
CA ALA A 241 0.08 -6.25 -4.50
C ALA A 241 0.83 -5.27 -3.59
N GLN A 242 0.46 -3.99 -3.59
CA GLN A 242 1.19 -2.94 -2.88
C GLN A 242 0.24 -1.97 -2.15
N TYR A 243 0.79 -1.31 -1.12
CA TYR A 243 0.14 -0.28 -0.31
C TYR A 243 0.83 1.07 -0.54
N VAL A 244 0.03 2.11 -0.77
CA VAL A 244 0.55 3.44 -1.13
C VAL A 244 0.59 4.35 0.11
N PRO A 245 1.74 4.91 0.52
CA PRO A 245 1.87 5.72 1.73
C PRO A 245 1.38 7.15 1.52
N LEU A 246 0.11 7.41 1.85
CA LEU A 246 -0.55 8.69 1.61
C LEU A 246 -0.60 9.54 2.88
N VAL A 247 -0.19 10.81 2.76
CA VAL A 247 -0.38 11.85 3.78
C VAL A 247 -1.30 12.94 3.23
N GLY A 248 -2.25 13.43 4.02
CA GLY A 248 -3.17 14.48 3.56
C GLY A 248 -2.44 15.77 3.19
N GLU A 249 -2.73 16.37 2.02
CA GLU A 249 -2.00 17.55 1.52
C GLU A 249 -2.07 18.74 2.50
N ARG A 250 -3.22 18.94 3.15
CA ARG A 250 -3.40 20.00 4.15
C ARG A 250 -2.47 19.83 5.34
N PHE A 251 -2.34 18.60 5.86
CA PHE A 251 -1.42 18.32 6.95
C PHE A 251 0.03 18.50 6.47
N TRP A 252 0.37 17.92 5.32
CA TRP A 252 1.70 18.00 4.74
C TRP A 252 2.18 19.45 4.59
N LYS A 253 1.38 20.32 3.96
CA LYS A 253 1.72 21.73 3.72
C LYS A 253 1.80 22.57 5.00
N LYS A 254 1.21 22.12 6.11
CA LYS A 254 1.31 22.80 7.41
C LYS A 254 2.67 22.53 8.08
N GLN A 255 3.26 21.36 7.84
CA GLN A 255 4.51 20.96 8.49
C GLN A 255 5.70 21.79 7.99
N SER A 256 6.68 21.99 8.87
CA SER A 256 7.93 22.63 8.48
C SER A 256 8.71 21.75 7.49
N PRO A 257 9.63 22.33 6.68
CA PRO A 257 10.49 21.56 5.79
C PRO A 257 11.26 20.44 6.52
N GLU A 258 11.68 20.69 7.76
CA GLU A 258 12.39 19.72 8.60
C GLU A 258 11.49 18.52 8.97
N VAL A 259 10.24 18.78 9.36
CA VAL A 259 9.28 17.71 9.68
C VAL A 259 8.87 16.94 8.43
N GLN A 260 8.64 17.63 7.30
CA GLN A 260 8.37 16.97 6.01
C GLN A 260 9.52 16.04 5.61
N LYS A 261 10.76 16.51 5.74
CA LYS A 261 11.96 15.71 5.49
C LYS A 261 12.03 14.51 6.44
N ALA A 262 11.80 14.71 7.73
CA ALA A 262 11.81 13.64 8.72
C ALA A 262 10.76 12.55 8.44
N ILE A 263 9.53 12.93 8.05
CA ILE A 263 8.48 11.99 7.63
C ILE A 263 8.93 11.18 6.41
N THR A 264 9.49 11.85 5.40
CA THR A 264 9.94 11.18 4.16
C THR A 264 11.09 10.21 4.43
N GLU A 265 12.11 10.63 5.18
CA GLU A 265 13.28 9.80 5.49
C GLU A 265 12.92 8.62 6.40
N ALA A 266 12.03 8.82 7.38
CA ALA A 266 11.51 7.73 8.19
C ALA A 266 10.79 6.68 7.34
N TRP A 267 10.00 7.12 6.35
CA TRP A 267 9.31 6.20 5.44
C TRP A 267 10.30 5.44 4.55
N GLN A 268 11.35 6.10 4.04
CA GLN A 268 12.38 5.44 3.21
C GLN A 268 13.09 4.30 3.94
N VAL A 269 13.36 4.44 5.25
CA VAL A 269 13.89 3.34 6.06
C VAL A 269 12.84 2.25 6.23
N ALA A 270 11.64 2.63 6.65
CA ALA A 270 10.57 1.68 6.98
C ALA A 270 10.13 0.83 5.79
N VAL A 271 10.04 1.40 4.58
CA VAL A 271 9.58 0.65 3.41
C VAL A 271 10.58 -0.43 3.00
N VAL A 272 11.88 -0.20 3.14
CA VAL A 272 12.92 -1.20 2.85
C VAL A 272 12.83 -2.35 3.85
N GLU A 273 12.72 -2.04 5.15
CA GLU A 273 12.52 -3.07 6.17
C GLU A 273 11.21 -3.83 5.96
N GLN A 274 10.12 -3.13 5.63
CA GLN A 274 8.82 -3.73 5.40
C GLN A 274 8.83 -4.71 4.22
N ARG A 275 9.46 -4.36 3.09
CA ARG A 275 9.61 -5.28 1.95
C ARG A 275 10.45 -6.52 2.31
N ASN A 276 11.52 -6.35 3.10
CA ASN A 276 12.29 -7.49 3.62
C ASN A 276 11.45 -8.39 4.54
N MET A 277 10.62 -7.80 5.41
CA MET A 277 9.68 -8.56 6.23
C MET A 277 8.67 -9.33 5.37
N VAL A 278 8.13 -8.73 4.30
CA VAL A 278 7.20 -9.41 3.38
C VAL A 278 7.85 -10.63 2.74
N LYS A 279 9.11 -10.53 2.31
CA LYS A 279 9.84 -11.68 1.75
C LYS A 279 9.92 -12.85 2.73
N GLN A 280 10.19 -12.56 4.00
CA GLN A 280 10.19 -13.58 5.06
C GLN A 280 8.78 -14.13 5.33
N VAL A 281 7.78 -13.25 5.41
CA VAL A 281 6.38 -13.62 5.65
C VAL A 281 5.84 -14.52 4.52
N GLU A 282 6.17 -14.25 3.27
CA GLU A 282 5.77 -15.10 2.13
C GLU A 282 6.37 -16.51 2.24
N GLN A 283 7.64 -16.63 2.66
CA GLN A 283 8.30 -17.93 2.88
C GLN A 283 7.66 -18.69 4.04
N ASP A 284 7.46 -18.01 5.17
CA ASP A 284 6.83 -18.60 6.36
C ASP A 284 5.38 -18.99 6.09
N ALA A 285 4.66 -18.20 5.28
CA ALA A 285 3.31 -18.51 4.86
C ALA A 285 3.26 -19.70 3.92
N ALA A 286 4.13 -19.79 2.92
CA ALA A 286 4.23 -20.98 2.07
C ALA A 286 4.46 -22.25 2.90
N LYS A 287 5.37 -22.19 3.87
CA LYS A 287 5.63 -23.31 4.79
C LYS A 287 4.42 -23.66 5.64
N THR A 288 3.78 -22.67 6.26
CA THR A 288 2.60 -22.88 7.10
C THR A 288 1.44 -23.48 6.30
N LEU A 289 1.21 -22.99 5.07
CA LEU A 289 0.19 -23.52 4.17
C LEU A 289 0.45 -25.00 3.86
N ALA A 290 1.71 -25.37 3.55
CA ALA A 290 2.09 -26.75 3.29
C ALA A 290 1.93 -27.66 4.52
N GLU A 291 2.33 -27.20 5.70
CA GLU A 291 2.16 -27.91 6.98
C GLU A 291 0.67 -28.16 7.31
N ASN A 292 -0.22 -27.29 6.84
CA ASN A 292 -1.68 -27.43 6.98
C ASN A 292 -2.34 -28.10 5.76
N GLY A 293 -1.55 -28.77 4.90
CA GLY A 293 -2.05 -29.65 3.85
C GLY A 293 -2.40 -28.97 2.52
N ILE A 294 -2.09 -27.68 2.34
CA ILE A 294 -2.24 -27.03 1.05
C ILE A 294 -1.09 -27.45 0.12
N GLN A 295 -1.44 -28.05 -1.01
CA GLN A 295 -0.47 -28.49 -2.03
C GLN A 295 -0.26 -27.38 -3.05
N ALA A 296 0.98 -26.92 -3.21
CA ALA A 296 1.33 -25.84 -4.12
C ALA A 296 1.85 -26.35 -5.46
N PHE A 297 1.43 -25.68 -6.54
CA PHE A 297 1.92 -25.89 -7.90
C PHE A 297 2.30 -24.55 -8.51
N SER A 298 3.53 -24.43 -9.00
CA SER A 298 3.97 -23.26 -9.74
C SER A 298 4.04 -23.60 -11.23
N PRO A 299 3.42 -22.81 -12.13
CA PRO A 299 3.72 -22.91 -13.55
C PRO A 299 5.19 -22.54 -13.79
N ASP A 300 5.81 -23.10 -14.82
CA ASP A 300 7.15 -22.66 -15.23
C ASP A 300 7.13 -21.27 -15.88
N GLU A 301 8.31 -20.71 -16.16
CA GLU A 301 8.44 -19.37 -16.74
C GLU A 301 7.82 -19.27 -18.14
N ALA A 302 7.89 -20.32 -18.94
CA ALA A 302 7.33 -20.35 -20.28
C ALA A 302 5.79 -20.28 -20.20
N ALA A 303 5.17 -21.08 -19.33
CA ALA A 303 3.73 -21.06 -19.09
C ALA A 303 3.25 -19.71 -18.54
N ARG A 304 4.01 -19.07 -17.63
CA ARG A 304 3.69 -17.70 -17.17
C ARG A 304 3.79 -16.67 -18.29
N THR A 305 4.80 -16.77 -19.15
CA THR A 305 5.00 -15.86 -20.28
C THR A 305 3.88 -16.00 -21.31
N GLU A 306 3.48 -17.21 -21.65
CA GLU A 306 2.35 -17.45 -22.57
C GLU A 306 1.01 -16.98 -21.98
N ALA A 307 0.80 -17.17 -20.68
CA ALA A 307 -0.36 -16.60 -19.98
C ALA A 307 -0.35 -15.06 -20.04
N ARG A 308 0.81 -14.43 -19.78
CA ARG A 308 0.97 -12.97 -19.91
C ARG A 308 0.62 -12.49 -21.32
N LYS A 309 1.19 -13.08 -22.37
CA LYS A 309 0.87 -12.73 -23.77
C LYS A 309 -0.62 -12.87 -24.11
N LYS A 310 -1.26 -13.93 -23.60
CA LYS A 310 -2.71 -14.12 -23.76
C LYS A 310 -3.48 -12.99 -23.08
N LEU A 311 -3.10 -12.63 -21.86
CA LEU A 311 -3.72 -11.55 -21.09
C LEU A 311 -3.50 -10.17 -21.74
N THR A 312 -2.32 -9.89 -22.30
CA THR A 312 -1.99 -8.60 -22.95
C THR A 312 -2.97 -8.24 -24.07
N LYS A 313 -3.62 -9.23 -24.71
CA LYS A 313 -4.68 -9.00 -25.71
C LYS A 313 -5.88 -8.22 -25.15
N THR A 314 -6.07 -8.22 -23.83
CA THR A 314 -7.13 -7.48 -23.13
C THR A 314 -6.67 -6.11 -22.61
N GLN A 315 -5.37 -5.79 -22.71
CA GLN A 315 -4.79 -4.61 -22.06
C GLN A 315 -5.39 -3.31 -22.56
N ASP A 316 -5.47 -3.09 -23.87
CA ASP A 316 -6.00 -1.83 -24.43
C ASP A 316 -7.45 -1.58 -24.01
N ALA A 317 -8.27 -2.65 -23.98
CA ALA A 317 -9.65 -2.57 -23.53
C ALA A 317 -9.73 -2.21 -22.04
N LEU A 318 -8.87 -2.82 -21.22
CA LEU A 318 -8.80 -2.57 -19.78
C LEU A 318 -8.31 -1.15 -19.46
N VAL A 319 -7.23 -0.70 -20.10
CA VAL A 319 -6.69 0.67 -19.95
C VAL A 319 -7.76 1.69 -20.30
N LYS A 320 -8.47 1.49 -21.42
CA LYS A 320 -9.56 2.37 -21.84
C LYS A 320 -10.73 2.36 -20.85
N ALA A 321 -11.15 1.18 -20.38
CA ALA A 321 -12.27 1.05 -19.45
C ALA A 321 -11.97 1.70 -18.10
N MET A 322 -10.77 1.48 -17.58
CA MET A 322 -10.31 2.05 -16.31
C MET A 322 -9.90 3.52 -16.43
N LYS A 323 -9.64 4.01 -17.64
CA LYS A 323 -9.06 5.34 -17.90
C LYS A 323 -7.68 5.47 -17.24
N ILE A 324 -6.87 4.42 -17.35
CA ILE A 324 -5.46 4.48 -16.96
C ILE A 324 -4.76 5.48 -17.87
N ASP A 325 -3.92 6.31 -17.27
CA ASP A 325 -3.20 7.35 -17.98
C ASP A 325 -2.25 6.76 -19.04
N ALA A 326 -2.33 7.29 -20.26
CA ALA A 326 -1.59 6.80 -21.41
C ALA A 326 -0.07 6.98 -21.27
N GLU A 327 0.39 8.03 -20.58
CA GLU A 327 1.82 8.26 -20.34
C GLU A 327 2.35 7.22 -19.35
N ALA A 328 1.60 6.93 -18.28
CA ALA A 328 1.96 5.89 -17.33
C ALA A 328 1.99 4.49 -17.98
N GLU A 329 1.00 4.18 -18.83
CA GLU A 329 0.99 2.92 -19.58
C GLU A 329 2.20 2.82 -20.54
N GLN A 330 2.45 3.88 -21.32
CA GLN A 330 3.52 3.87 -22.31
C GLN A 330 4.90 3.79 -21.67
N LEU A 331 5.12 4.49 -20.55
CA LEU A 331 6.37 4.42 -19.80
C LEU A 331 6.57 3.01 -19.21
N ALA A 332 5.51 2.42 -18.64
CA ALA A 332 5.58 1.05 -18.12
C ALA A 332 5.95 0.04 -19.22
N LYS A 333 5.33 0.14 -20.41
CA LYS A 333 5.70 -0.70 -21.58
C LYS A 333 7.19 -0.58 -21.92
N GLN A 334 7.71 0.65 -22.00
CA GLN A 334 9.11 0.91 -22.34
C GLN A 334 10.09 0.37 -21.29
N GLU A 335 9.79 0.54 -20.00
CA GLU A 335 10.66 0.07 -18.92
C GLU A 335 10.63 -1.46 -18.80
N LEU A 336 9.48 -2.11 -19.02
CA LEU A 336 9.37 -3.57 -19.09
C LEU A 336 10.14 -4.15 -20.28
N GLN A 337 10.07 -3.52 -21.46
CA GLN A 337 10.87 -3.92 -22.63
C GLN A 337 12.37 -3.78 -22.36
N THR A 338 12.78 -2.70 -21.69
CA THR A 338 14.18 -2.48 -21.27
C THR A 338 14.63 -3.54 -20.25
N ALA A 339 13.69 -4.08 -19.47
CA ALA A 339 13.89 -5.17 -18.54
C ALA A 339 13.87 -6.57 -19.19
N ASN A 340 13.74 -6.66 -20.52
CA ASN A 340 13.58 -7.90 -21.27
C ASN A 340 12.35 -8.74 -20.83
N VAL A 341 11.28 -8.07 -20.40
CA VAL A 341 10.00 -8.74 -20.13
C VAL A 341 9.23 -8.87 -21.44
N ASP A 342 8.92 -10.11 -21.82
CA ASP A 342 8.16 -10.46 -23.04
C ASP A 342 6.66 -10.50 -22.74
N PHE A 343 5.85 -9.62 -23.34
CA PHE A 343 4.41 -9.45 -23.03
C PHE A 343 3.55 -9.17 -24.26
#